data_AF-A0A1Q4WXU3-F1
#
_entry.id   AF-A0A1Q4WXU3-F1
#
_cell.length_a   1.000
_cell.length_b   1.000
_cell.length_c   1.000
_cell.angle_alpha   90.00
_cell.angle_beta   90.00
_cell.angle_gamma   90.00
#
_symmetry.space_group_name_H-M   'P 1'
#
loop_
_entity.id
_entity.type
_entity.pdbx_description
1 polymer ?
#
loop_
_entity_poly.entity_id
_entity_poly.type
_entity_poly.pdbx_seq_one_letter_code
_entity_poly.pdbx_strand_id
1 'polypeptide(L)'
;MALASALLATIGLVSTASAGTPKGVELGSSDTESVVTAARTSGLRGVSGYEGTGVPTDVTAYGAQRVPAGHKIQGYSSPTGDDFGVQSIIGADNRVRVNPTTSFPARATVLITRTVSGVERLHCTGWMFGASLVLTAGHCVYNQSTGWYTGQLKFYPGANGTSYPYGSCTAATLRSNTGWTTDGNPDADYGGASLNCSIGNTTGWYGAYWTTASLNGTSTTIQGYPGDKAQQQWTHTDQVRVSGSLRLYYANDTVGGNSGSSVHTVRATGSSGCSGRCSLAFHAYGVGSNGYNSGPRITESRFNLVVGWR
;
A
#
# COMPACT_ATOMS: atom_id res chain seq x y z
N MET A 1 -23.00 -49.95 -45.76
CA MET A 1 -23.87 -48.80 -45.42
C MET A 1 -23.95 -48.72 -43.90
N ALA A 2 -23.19 -47.81 -43.30
CA ALA A 2 -23.28 -47.48 -41.88
C ALA A 2 -23.12 -45.97 -41.76
N LEU A 3 -24.18 -45.28 -41.37
CA LEU A 3 -24.22 -43.85 -41.10
C LEU A 3 -23.85 -43.62 -39.63
N ALA A 4 -22.73 -42.95 -39.39
CA ALA A 4 -22.37 -42.46 -38.06
C ALA A 4 -22.90 -41.02 -37.92
N SER A 5 -23.87 -40.84 -37.03
CA SER A 5 -24.38 -39.53 -36.62
C SER A 5 -23.42 -38.91 -35.60
N ALA A 6 -22.79 -37.79 -35.94
CA ALA A 6 -22.02 -36.98 -35.02
C ALA A 6 -22.96 -36.02 -34.27
N LEU A 7 -23.02 -36.16 -32.95
CA LEU A 7 -23.76 -35.27 -32.05
C LEU A 7 -22.89 -34.04 -31.76
N LEU A 8 -23.27 -32.86 -32.28
CA LEU A 8 -22.68 -31.58 -31.90
C LEU A 8 -23.14 -31.22 -30.48
N ALA A 9 -22.24 -31.27 -29.50
CA ALA A 9 -22.48 -30.71 -28.17
C ALA A 9 -22.12 -29.22 -28.19
N THR A 10 -23.13 -28.36 -28.19
CA THR A 10 -22.98 -26.93 -27.94
C THR A 10 -22.71 -26.72 -26.45
N ILE A 11 -21.45 -26.46 -26.10
CA ILE A 11 -21.07 -26.01 -24.76
C ILE A 11 -21.51 -24.54 -24.64
N GLY A 12 -22.64 -24.33 -23.97
CA GLY A 12 -23.06 -22.99 -23.58
C GLY A 12 -22.06 -22.40 -22.59
N LEU A 13 -21.43 -21.29 -22.95
CA LEU A 13 -20.69 -20.43 -22.03
C LEU A 13 -21.68 -19.90 -20.99
N VAL A 14 -21.67 -20.49 -19.80
CA VAL A 14 -22.35 -19.93 -18.64
C VAL A 14 -21.54 -18.71 -18.22
N SER A 15 -22.06 -17.52 -18.49
CA SER A 15 -21.54 -16.27 -17.92
C SER A 15 -21.61 -16.38 -16.40
N THR A 16 -20.46 -16.43 -15.73
CA THR A 16 -20.41 -16.27 -14.28
C THR A 16 -20.83 -14.84 -13.96
N ALA A 17 -22.03 -14.68 -13.42
CA ALA A 17 -22.49 -13.41 -12.87
C ALA A 17 -21.47 -12.95 -11.82
N SER A 18 -20.94 -11.73 -11.98
CA SER A 18 -20.07 -11.10 -10.98
C SER A 18 -20.85 -10.99 -9.68
N ALA A 19 -20.44 -11.72 -8.65
CA ALA A 19 -20.95 -11.50 -7.30
C ALA A 19 -20.78 -10.02 -6.96
N GLY A 20 -21.88 -9.35 -6.60
CA GLY A 20 -21.86 -7.92 -6.29
C GLY A 20 -20.80 -7.61 -5.22
N THR A 21 -20.08 -6.51 -5.41
CA THR A 21 -19.03 -6.06 -4.48
C THR A 21 -19.60 -5.96 -3.05
N PRO A 22 -18.94 -6.56 -2.03
CA PRO A 22 -19.40 -6.47 -0.66
C PRO A 22 -19.56 -5.02 -0.19
N LYS A 23 -20.49 -4.76 0.73
CA LYS A 23 -20.66 -3.42 1.33
C LYS A 23 -19.34 -2.98 1.98
N GLY A 24 -18.92 -1.74 1.71
CA GLY A 24 -17.67 -1.20 2.24
C GLY A 24 -16.43 -1.65 1.46
N VAL A 25 -16.60 -2.07 0.21
CA VAL A 25 -15.51 -2.38 -0.71
C VAL A 25 -15.69 -1.60 -2.01
N GLU A 26 -14.57 -1.12 -2.57
CA GLU A 26 -14.52 -0.53 -3.91
C GLU A 26 -13.44 -1.25 -4.75
N LEU A 27 -13.79 -1.59 -5.99
CA LEU A 27 -12.93 -2.32 -6.92
C LEU A 27 -12.62 -1.48 -8.16
N GLY A 28 -11.33 -1.23 -8.40
CA GLY A 28 -10.85 -0.62 -9.64
C GLY A 28 -10.46 -1.65 -10.71
N SER A 29 -10.38 -1.22 -11.97
CA SER A 29 -9.72 -2.01 -13.01
C SER A 29 -8.21 -1.92 -12.89
N SER A 30 -7.52 -3.00 -13.28
CA SER A 30 -6.05 -3.07 -13.31
C SER A 30 -5.51 -2.82 -14.73
N ASP A 31 -4.27 -2.32 -14.81
CA ASP A 31 -3.51 -2.16 -16.04
C ASP A 31 -2.59 -3.35 -16.34
N THR A 32 -2.91 -4.53 -15.80
CA THR A 32 -2.10 -5.75 -15.94
C THR A 32 -2.11 -6.35 -17.33
N GLU A 33 -3.00 -5.90 -18.23
CA GLU A 33 -2.94 -6.25 -19.64
C GLU A 33 -1.84 -5.47 -20.35
N SER A 34 -0.82 -6.17 -20.81
CA SER A 34 0.11 -5.66 -21.78
C SER A 34 -0.63 -5.37 -23.08
N VAL A 35 -0.65 -4.09 -23.48
CA VAL A 35 -1.11 -3.54 -24.76
C VAL A 35 -2.59 -3.13 -24.78
N VAL A 36 -2.85 -1.88 -24.37
CA VAL A 36 -3.76 -1.03 -25.15
C VAL A 36 -2.90 0.03 -25.81
N THR A 37 -2.90 0.02 -27.14
CA THR A 37 -2.23 0.95 -28.05
C THR A 37 -2.90 2.33 -28.01
N ALA A 38 -3.18 2.87 -26.82
CA ALA A 38 -3.44 4.29 -26.67
C ALA A 38 -2.08 4.98 -26.76
N ALA A 39 -1.97 6.01 -27.61
CA ALA A 39 -0.74 6.78 -27.77
C ALA A 39 -0.13 7.08 -26.40
N ARG A 40 1.08 6.56 -26.14
CA ARG A 40 1.80 6.85 -24.88
C ARG A 40 2.03 8.35 -24.86
N THR A 41 1.21 9.07 -24.11
CA THR A 41 1.50 10.43 -23.70
C THR A 41 2.85 10.39 -23.00
N SER A 42 3.90 10.91 -23.64
CA SER A 42 5.13 11.26 -22.94
C SER A 42 4.71 12.24 -21.85
N GLY A 43 4.87 11.84 -20.59
CA GLY A 43 4.15 12.54 -19.54
C GLY A 43 4.76 12.30 -18.18
N LEU A 44 4.65 13.34 -17.37
CA LEU A 44 4.85 13.31 -15.95
C LEU A 44 3.71 14.12 -15.34
N ARG A 45 2.90 13.48 -14.52
CA ARG A 45 1.87 14.14 -13.70
C ARG A 45 1.92 13.56 -12.30
N GLY A 46 1.54 14.39 -11.34
CA GLY A 46 1.53 14.02 -9.94
C GLY A 46 0.61 14.91 -9.12
N VAL A 47 0.56 14.58 -7.84
CA VAL A 47 -0.01 15.42 -6.79
C VAL A 47 1.04 15.59 -5.71
N SER A 48 1.20 16.81 -5.21
CA SER A 48 2.08 17.08 -4.09
C SER A 48 1.48 16.59 -2.77
N GLY A 49 2.37 16.36 -1.80
CA GLY A 49 1.97 16.08 -0.43
C GLY A 49 1.47 17.32 0.30
N TYR A 50 1.05 17.11 1.54
CA TYR A 50 0.68 18.16 2.50
C TYR A 50 1.30 17.78 3.83
N GLU A 51 1.93 18.73 4.51
CA GLU A 51 2.69 18.40 5.72
C GLU A 51 1.79 18.13 6.94
N GLY A 52 0.54 18.62 6.95
CA GLY A 52 -0.32 18.53 8.11
C GLY A 52 -0.04 19.61 9.17
N THR A 53 -0.89 19.66 10.19
CA THR A 53 -0.80 20.63 11.29
C THR A 53 -0.02 20.12 12.51
N GLY A 54 0.46 18.87 12.49
CA GLY A 54 1.15 18.26 13.62
C GLY A 54 0.22 17.51 14.55
N VAL A 55 0.64 17.29 15.80
CA VAL A 55 -0.13 16.51 16.79
C VAL A 55 -1.36 17.32 17.23
N PRO A 56 -2.60 16.84 16.99
CA PRO A 56 -3.79 17.55 17.46
C PRO A 56 -3.95 17.43 18.97
N THR A 57 -4.54 18.44 19.60
CA THR A 57 -4.92 18.41 21.03
C THR A 57 -6.02 17.38 21.30
N ASP A 58 -6.90 17.16 20.31
CA ASP A 58 -7.98 16.19 20.36
C ASP A 58 -8.15 15.46 19.02
N VAL A 59 -7.74 14.20 18.99
CA VAL A 59 -7.89 13.33 17.82
C VAL A 59 -9.36 13.06 17.46
N THR A 60 -10.28 13.17 18.43
CA THR A 60 -11.71 12.88 18.20
C THR A 60 -12.41 13.93 17.36
N ALA A 61 -11.88 15.16 17.32
CA ALA A 61 -12.32 16.22 16.41
C ALA A 61 -12.18 15.83 14.93
N TYR A 62 -11.33 14.84 14.62
CA TYR A 62 -11.10 14.30 13.28
C TYR A 62 -11.73 12.91 13.10
N GLY A 63 -12.59 12.46 14.04
CA GLY A 63 -13.22 11.13 14.00
C GLY A 63 -12.29 9.96 14.38
N ALA A 64 -11.03 10.23 14.73
CA ALA A 64 -10.11 9.20 15.20
C ALA A 64 -10.41 8.83 16.66
N GLN A 65 -10.22 7.55 17.00
CA GLN A 65 -10.41 7.05 18.36
C GLN A 65 -9.14 7.23 19.18
N ARG A 66 -9.28 7.67 20.44
CA ARG A 66 -8.17 7.67 21.40
C ARG A 66 -7.77 6.22 21.70
N VAL A 67 -6.46 5.95 21.73
CA VAL A 67 -5.94 4.64 22.11
C VAL A 67 -5.65 4.64 23.61
N PRO A 68 -6.28 3.76 24.41
CA PRO A 68 -6.04 3.73 25.85
C PRO A 68 -4.60 3.40 26.22
N ALA A 69 -4.14 3.92 27.36
CA ALA A 69 -2.85 3.53 27.93
C ALA A 69 -2.81 2.01 28.16
N GLY A 70 -1.69 1.38 27.81
CA GLY A 70 -1.53 -0.07 27.93
C GLY A 70 -2.20 -0.90 26.84
N HIS A 71 -2.78 -0.28 25.80
CA HIS A 71 -3.25 -1.00 24.61
C HIS A 71 -2.13 -1.84 24.01
N LYS A 72 -2.40 -3.14 23.78
CA LYS A 72 -1.40 -4.10 23.30
C LYS A 72 -1.68 -4.49 21.85
N ILE A 73 -0.74 -4.18 20.98
CA ILE A 73 -0.65 -4.74 19.64
C ILE A 73 0.41 -5.83 19.68
N GLN A 74 0.05 -7.04 19.28
CA GLN A 74 1.02 -8.13 19.22
C GLN A 74 2.00 -7.95 18.04
N GLY A 75 3.16 -8.61 18.18
CA GLY A 75 4.20 -8.71 17.16
C GLY A 75 3.69 -9.11 15.79
N TYR A 76 4.52 -8.88 14.78
CA TYR A 76 4.25 -9.45 13.47
C TYR A 76 4.26 -10.98 13.57
N SER A 77 3.19 -11.58 13.09
CA SER A 77 3.12 -13.00 12.79
C SER A 77 2.10 -13.09 11.68
N SER A 78 2.39 -13.80 10.59
CA SER A 78 1.35 -14.14 9.61
C SER A 78 0.33 -15.03 10.33
N PRO A 79 -0.85 -14.52 10.73
CA PRO A 79 -1.78 -15.27 11.59
C PRO A 79 -2.42 -16.43 10.82
N THR A 80 -2.32 -16.39 9.49
CA THR A 80 -2.98 -17.26 8.52
C THR A 80 -1.99 -18.00 7.61
N GLY A 81 -0.67 -17.84 7.81
CA GLY A 81 0.36 -18.45 6.95
C GLY A 81 0.40 -17.90 5.52
N ASP A 82 -0.26 -16.78 5.28
CA ASP A 82 -0.47 -16.11 4.00
C ASP A 82 0.57 -15.01 3.73
N ASP A 83 1.82 -15.20 4.17
CA ASP A 83 2.90 -14.24 3.92
C ASP A 83 3.23 -14.26 2.42
N PHE A 84 2.58 -13.37 1.66
CA PHE A 84 2.84 -13.21 0.23
C PHE A 84 4.19 -12.49 0.04
N GLY A 85 5.26 -13.28 -0.04
CA GLY A 85 6.61 -12.85 -0.38
C GLY A 85 7.47 -12.51 0.84
N VAL A 86 8.66 -13.13 0.92
CA VAL A 86 9.69 -12.77 1.90
C VAL A 86 10.27 -11.41 1.53
N GLN A 87 10.02 -10.40 2.35
CA GLN A 87 10.76 -9.13 2.37
C GLN A 87 12.17 -9.35 2.94
N SER A 88 13.19 -8.71 2.38
CA SER A 88 14.58 -9.09 2.67
C SER A 88 15.47 -7.91 3.05
N ILE A 89 16.40 -8.18 3.97
CA ILE A 89 17.61 -7.38 4.16
C ILE A 89 18.60 -7.75 3.05
N ILE A 90 19.19 -6.76 2.39
CA ILE A 90 20.10 -6.94 1.26
C ILE A 90 21.48 -6.46 1.69
N GLY A 91 22.38 -7.40 2.00
CA GLY A 91 23.68 -7.07 2.56
C GLY A 91 23.58 -6.72 4.04
N ALA A 92 24.18 -5.60 4.45
CA ALA A 92 24.12 -5.12 5.83
C ALA A 92 22.79 -4.40 6.09
N ASP A 93 22.18 -4.65 7.25
CA ASP A 93 20.97 -3.94 7.68
C ASP A 93 21.31 -2.48 8.03
N ASN A 94 20.93 -1.56 7.16
CA ASN A 94 21.18 -0.12 7.32
C ASN A 94 19.89 0.66 7.66
N ARG A 95 18.86 -0.02 8.15
CA ARG A 95 17.63 0.64 8.61
C ARG A 95 17.92 1.50 9.84
N VAL A 96 17.34 2.70 9.87
CA VAL A 96 17.45 3.64 10.98
C VAL A 96 16.09 3.81 11.65
N ARG A 97 16.06 3.77 12.98
CA ARG A 97 14.83 4.02 13.75
C ARG A 97 14.39 5.48 13.59
N VAL A 98 13.11 5.69 13.32
CA VAL A 98 12.51 7.02 13.27
C VAL A 98 11.93 7.37 14.64
N ASN A 99 12.51 8.36 15.31
CA ASN A 99 12.04 8.85 16.60
C ASN A 99 12.45 10.33 16.78
N PRO A 100 11.50 11.26 17.05
CA PRO A 100 10.07 11.05 17.24
C PRO A 100 9.30 10.82 15.93
N THR A 101 8.13 10.17 16.00
CA THR A 101 7.22 9.95 14.86
C THR A 101 6.15 11.05 14.71
N THR A 102 6.26 12.14 15.49
CA THR A 102 5.31 13.26 15.49
C THR A 102 5.62 14.32 14.42
N SER A 103 6.77 14.22 13.75
CA SER A 103 7.18 15.11 12.66
C SER A 103 6.80 14.56 11.29
N PHE A 104 6.52 15.42 10.32
CA PHE A 104 6.33 14.99 8.93
C PHE A 104 7.69 14.56 8.34
N PRO A 105 7.77 13.44 7.58
CA PRO A 105 6.67 12.61 7.09
C PRO A 105 6.27 11.44 8.02
N ALA A 106 6.99 11.22 9.12
CA ALA A 106 6.79 10.08 10.03
C ALA A 106 5.35 9.94 10.56
N ARG A 107 4.70 11.06 10.84
CA ARG A 107 3.28 11.08 11.28
C ARG A 107 2.29 10.62 10.20
N ALA A 108 2.66 10.71 8.92
CA ALA A 108 1.85 10.28 7.78
C ALA A 108 2.12 8.83 7.35
N THR A 109 3.12 8.15 7.92
CA THR A 109 3.30 6.69 7.78
C THR A 109 2.43 5.96 8.79
N VAL A 110 1.69 4.95 8.34
CA VAL A 110 0.58 4.33 9.08
C VAL A 110 0.91 2.89 9.42
N LEU A 111 0.84 2.54 10.71
CA LEU A 111 0.84 1.15 11.15
C LEU A 111 -0.55 0.59 10.89
N ILE A 112 -0.62 -0.51 10.14
CA ILE A 112 -1.86 -1.24 9.89
C ILE A 112 -1.82 -2.49 10.76
N THR A 113 -2.86 -2.68 11.58
CA THR A 113 -3.06 -3.90 12.35
C THR A 113 -4.23 -4.69 11.81
N ARG A 114 -4.22 -5.98 12.11
CA ARG A 114 -5.33 -6.89 11.81
C ARG A 114 -5.72 -7.65 13.07
N THR A 115 -7.02 -7.72 13.33
CA THR A 115 -7.59 -8.53 14.42
C THR A 115 -8.13 -9.83 13.88
N VAL A 116 -7.55 -10.94 14.32
CA VAL A 116 -8.01 -12.31 14.00
C VAL A 116 -8.23 -13.06 15.30
N SER A 117 -9.40 -13.68 15.45
CA SER A 117 -9.79 -14.42 16.66
C SER A 117 -9.62 -13.60 17.95
N GLY A 118 -10.00 -12.32 17.91
CA GLY A 118 -9.93 -11.41 19.05
C GLY A 118 -8.54 -10.84 19.36
N VAL A 119 -7.51 -11.20 18.58
CA VAL A 119 -6.13 -10.76 18.81
C VAL A 119 -5.68 -9.80 17.72
N GLU A 120 -5.35 -8.57 18.13
CA GLU A 120 -4.82 -7.51 17.27
C GLU A 120 -3.29 -7.64 17.11
N ARG A 121 -2.81 -7.68 15.86
CA ARG A 121 -1.39 -7.85 15.49
C ARG A 121 -0.94 -6.82 14.48
N LEU A 122 0.35 -6.47 14.51
CA LEU A 122 0.99 -5.80 13.38
C LEU A 122 0.75 -6.63 12.11
N HIS A 123 0.24 -5.98 11.07
CA HIS A 123 -0.07 -6.64 9.80
C HIS A 123 0.71 -6.02 8.63
N CYS A 124 0.61 -4.71 8.46
CA CYS A 124 1.19 -4.02 7.31
C CYS A 124 1.58 -2.59 7.67
N THR A 125 2.14 -1.92 6.68
CA THR A 125 2.34 -0.47 6.65
C THR A 125 1.43 0.14 5.57
N GLY A 126 1.02 1.38 5.79
CA GLY A 126 0.47 2.23 4.73
C GLY A 126 1.02 3.65 4.84
N TRP A 127 0.53 4.55 3.99
CA TRP A 127 0.78 5.97 4.13
C TRP A 127 -0.49 6.77 3.85
N MET A 128 -0.63 7.89 4.55
CA MET A 128 -1.70 8.85 4.27
C MET A 128 -1.52 9.41 2.87
N PHE A 129 -2.60 9.39 2.07
CA PHE A 129 -2.70 9.93 0.72
C PHE A 129 -3.92 10.84 0.56
N GLY A 130 -4.30 11.55 1.62
CA GLY A 130 -5.47 12.44 1.66
C GLY A 130 -5.95 12.61 3.10
N ALA A 131 -7.01 13.39 3.29
CA ALA A 131 -7.57 13.61 4.63
C ALA A 131 -8.03 12.30 5.29
N SER A 132 -8.63 11.40 4.49
CA SER A 132 -9.24 10.16 4.97
C SER A 132 -8.83 8.94 4.13
N LEU A 133 -7.67 8.97 3.47
CA LEU A 133 -7.22 7.88 2.59
C LEU A 133 -5.85 7.37 3.02
N VAL A 134 -5.74 6.06 3.17
CA VAL A 134 -4.47 5.33 3.29
C VAL A 134 -4.26 4.49 2.04
N LEU A 135 -3.07 4.56 1.46
CA LEU A 135 -2.61 3.62 0.44
C LEU A 135 -1.69 2.57 1.08
N THR A 136 -1.74 1.34 0.56
CA THR A 136 -0.98 0.18 1.04
C THR A 136 -0.87 -0.88 -0.08
N ALA A 137 -0.35 -2.08 0.22
CA ALA A 137 -0.36 -3.20 -0.72
C ALA A 137 -1.76 -3.83 -0.81
N GLY A 138 -2.08 -4.47 -1.93
CA GLY A 138 -3.36 -5.15 -2.12
C GLY A 138 -3.56 -6.29 -1.10
N HIS A 139 -2.50 -7.05 -0.82
CA HIS A 139 -2.53 -8.14 0.15
C HIS A 139 -2.77 -7.69 1.60
N CYS A 140 -2.58 -6.39 1.89
CA CYS A 140 -2.86 -5.81 3.20
C CYS A 140 -4.36 -5.54 3.44
N VAL A 141 -5.20 -5.64 2.40
CA VAL A 141 -6.65 -5.38 2.46
C VAL A 141 -7.49 -6.53 1.92
N TYR A 142 -6.90 -7.40 1.10
CA TYR A 142 -7.56 -8.53 0.47
C TYR A 142 -6.62 -9.73 0.30
N ASN A 143 -7.10 -10.92 0.61
CA ASN A 143 -6.43 -12.18 0.35
C ASN A 143 -7.32 -13.07 -0.53
N GLN A 144 -6.75 -13.73 -1.54
CA GLN A 144 -7.52 -14.54 -2.49
C GLN A 144 -8.24 -15.73 -1.85
N SER A 145 -7.67 -16.31 -0.80
CA SER A 145 -8.24 -17.45 -0.08
C SER A 145 -9.28 -17.04 0.95
N THR A 146 -9.10 -15.89 1.60
CA THR A 146 -9.95 -15.46 2.75
C THR A 146 -10.81 -14.23 2.47
N GLY A 147 -10.64 -13.60 1.31
CA GLY A 147 -11.39 -12.43 0.88
C GLY A 147 -10.94 -11.11 1.51
N TRP A 148 -11.88 -10.18 1.60
CA TRP A 148 -11.66 -8.84 2.16
C TRP A 148 -11.53 -8.84 3.68
N TYR A 149 -10.62 -8.03 4.21
CA TYR A 149 -10.44 -7.87 5.66
C TYR A 149 -11.41 -6.87 6.30
N THR A 150 -12.65 -6.82 5.81
CA THR A 150 -13.69 -5.89 6.27
C THR A 150 -13.92 -6.05 7.77
N GLY A 151 -13.83 -4.95 8.52
CA GLY A 151 -13.98 -4.94 9.97
C GLY A 151 -12.81 -5.51 10.78
N GLN A 152 -11.74 -5.97 10.11
CA GLN A 152 -10.57 -6.56 10.79
C GLN A 152 -9.40 -5.59 10.93
N LEU A 153 -9.40 -4.46 10.20
CA LEU A 153 -8.26 -3.55 10.11
C LEU A 153 -8.41 -2.29 10.96
N LYS A 154 -7.31 -1.88 11.59
CA LYS A 154 -7.13 -0.55 12.19
C LYS A 154 -5.87 0.13 11.67
N PHE A 155 -5.90 1.45 11.67
CA PHE A 155 -4.89 2.32 11.09
C PHE A 155 -4.41 3.29 12.16
N TYR A 156 -3.10 3.26 12.45
CA TYR A 156 -2.45 4.08 13.47
C TYR A 156 -1.36 4.95 12.81
N PRO A 157 -1.69 6.17 12.37
CA PRO A 157 -0.70 7.11 11.85
C PRO A 157 0.33 7.47 12.91
N GLY A 158 1.61 7.51 12.54
CA GLY A 158 2.70 7.93 13.42
C GLY A 158 2.86 7.11 14.71
N ALA A 159 2.39 5.85 14.73
CA ALA A 159 2.64 4.94 15.85
C ALA A 159 4.14 4.81 16.15
N ASN A 160 4.50 4.59 17.40
CA ASN A 160 5.90 4.44 17.82
C ASN A 160 5.98 3.52 19.04
N GLY A 161 6.04 2.22 18.77
CA GLY A 161 5.92 1.20 19.80
C GLY A 161 4.53 1.23 20.43
N THR A 162 4.46 1.58 21.71
CA THR A 162 3.21 1.63 22.47
C THR A 162 2.57 3.04 22.48
N SER A 163 3.12 3.99 21.73
CA SER A 163 2.59 5.36 21.61
C SER A 163 1.82 5.56 20.31
N TYR A 164 0.62 6.14 20.42
CA TYR A 164 -0.32 6.37 19.31
C TYR A 164 -0.79 7.83 19.28
N PRO A 165 0.09 8.79 18.92
CA PRO A 165 -0.17 10.22 19.07
C PRO A 165 -1.36 10.75 18.24
N TYR A 166 -1.75 10.02 17.19
CA TYR A 166 -2.85 10.39 16.29
C TYR A 166 -4.09 9.50 16.45
N GLY A 167 -4.12 8.66 17.50
CA GLY A 167 -5.22 7.74 17.73
C GLY A 167 -5.26 6.60 16.71
N SER A 168 -6.45 6.03 16.52
CA SER A 168 -6.71 4.97 15.56
C SER A 168 -7.96 5.23 14.74
N CYS A 169 -7.94 4.79 13.48
CA CYS A 169 -9.11 4.80 12.61
C CYS A 169 -9.41 3.38 12.10
N THR A 170 -10.62 3.16 11.61
CA THR A 170 -11.03 1.93 10.92
C THR A 170 -11.30 2.22 9.45
N ALA A 171 -11.36 1.18 8.63
CA ALA A 171 -11.75 1.32 7.23
C ALA A 171 -13.27 1.52 7.12
N ALA A 172 -13.68 2.64 6.53
CA ALA A 172 -15.03 2.83 6.01
C ALA A 172 -15.22 2.12 4.66
N THR A 173 -14.15 2.07 3.85
CA THR A 173 -14.14 1.34 2.57
C THR A 173 -12.76 0.77 2.32
N LEU A 174 -12.66 -0.52 2.06
CA LEU A 174 -11.43 -1.16 1.57
C LEU A 174 -11.39 -1.10 0.05
N ARG A 175 -10.21 -0.85 -0.51
CA ARG A 175 -10.03 -0.68 -1.96
C ARG A 175 -8.90 -1.52 -2.49
N SER A 176 -9.12 -2.11 -3.65
CA SER A 176 -8.10 -2.81 -4.42
C SER A 176 -8.50 -2.79 -5.89
N ASN A 177 -7.84 -3.59 -6.69
CA ASN A 177 -8.08 -3.70 -8.13
C ASN A 177 -8.24 -5.17 -8.55
N THR A 178 -8.91 -5.40 -9.67
CA THR A 178 -9.22 -6.74 -10.17
C THR A 178 -7.98 -7.58 -10.47
N GLY A 179 -6.88 -6.96 -10.90
CA GLY A 179 -5.62 -7.65 -11.14
C GLY A 179 -5.06 -8.31 -9.87
N TRP A 180 -5.29 -7.73 -8.70
CA TRP A 180 -4.99 -8.39 -7.43
C TRP A 180 -6.12 -9.31 -6.97
N THR A 181 -7.35 -8.79 -6.87
CA THR A 181 -8.43 -9.51 -6.19
C THR A 181 -8.94 -10.74 -6.95
N THR A 182 -8.79 -10.73 -8.27
CA THR A 182 -9.20 -11.84 -9.14
C THR A 182 -7.99 -12.65 -9.55
N ASP A 183 -6.97 -12.01 -10.11
CA ASP A 183 -5.86 -12.73 -10.75
C ASP A 183 -4.68 -13.01 -9.81
N GLY A 184 -4.62 -12.33 -8.65
CA GLY A 184 -3.50 -12.46 -7.70
C GLY A 184 -2.19 -11.96 -8.29
N ASN A 185 -2.26 -11.08 -9.29
CA ASN A 185 -1.10 -10.64 -10.03
C ASN A 185 -0.22 -9.77 -9.12
N PRO A 186 1.04 -10.17 -8.87
CA PRO A 186 1.94 -9.41 -8.02
C PRO A 186 2.21 -7.98 -8.51
N ASP A 187 2.16 -7.74 -9.83
CA ASP A 187 2.31 -6.39 -10.40
C ASP A 187 1.10 -5.50 -10.13
N ALA A 188 -0.01 -6.08 -9.67
CA ALA A 188 -1.23 -5.39 -9.28
C ALA A 188 -1.45 -5.33 -7.76
N ASP A 189 -0.47 -5.75 -6.95
CA ASP A 189 -0.58 -5.80 -5.49
C ASP A 189 -0.51 -4.41 -4.83
N TYR A 190 -1.53 -3.60 -5.08
CA TYR A 190 -1.73 -2.28 -4.50
C TYR A 190 -3.19 -2.08 -4.13
N GLY A 191 -3.41 -1.35 -3.05
CA GLY A 191 -4.74 -1.11 -2.51
C GLY A 191 -4.74 0.05 -1.52
N GLY A 192 -5.81 0.15 -0.76
CA GLY A 192 -5.99 1.22 0.21
C GLY A 192 -7.23 1.09 1.05
N ALA A 193 -7.44 2.08 1.90
CA ALA A 193 -8.65 2.22 2.69
C ALA A 193 -9.06 3.68 2.80
N SER A 194 -10.34 3.98 2.52
CA SER A 194 -10.96 5.18 3.07
C SER A 194 -11.20 4.93 4.55
N LEU A 195 -10.68 5.82 5.37
CA LEU A 195 -10.82 5.81 6.81
C LEU A 195 -12.17 6.41 7.21
N ASN A 196 -12.69 5.98 8.37
CA ASN A 196 -13.84 6.60 9.03
C ASN A 196 -13.48 7.93 9.76
N CYS A 197 -12.27 8.43 9.58
CA CYS A 197 -11.72 9.61 10.22
C CYS A 197 -10.99 10.48 9.17
N SER A 198 -10.80 11.77 9.45
CA SER A 198 -10.08 12.73 8.60
C SER A 198 -8.73 13.15 9.19
N ILE A 199 -8.08 12.23 9.92
CA ILE A 199 -6.83 12.50 10.66
C ILE A 199 -5.67 12.95 9.74
N GLY A 200 -5.75 12.67 8.44
CA GLY A 200 -4.85 13.15 7.38
C GLY A 200 -4.68 14.67 7.36
N ASN A 201 -5.70 15.43 7.80
CA ASN A 201 -5.60 16.88 7.94
C ASN A 201 -4.54 17.33 8.96
N THR A 202 -4.18 16.46 9.91
CA THR A 202 -3.20 16.73 10.97
C THR A 202 -1.87 16.02 10.73
N THR A 203 -1.93 14.77 10.29
CA THR A 203 -0.75 13.97 9.98
C THR A 203 -0.07 14.43 8.70
N GLY A 204 -0.83 15.05 7.79
CA GLY A 204 -0.38 15.29 6.44
C GLY A 204 -0.48 14.01 5.59
N TRP A 205 -0.05 14.11 4.35
CA TRP A 205 -0.01 13.01 3.41
C TRP A 205 1.11 13.16 2.40
N TYR A 206 1.52 12.03 1.85
CA TYR A 206 2.54 11.98 0.81
C TYR A 206 1.94 12.43 -0.52
N GLY A 207 2.79 12.94 -1.40
CA GLY A 207 2.47 13.08 -2.82
C GLY A 207 2.75 11.79 -3.59
N ALA A 208 2.43 11.81 -4.87
CA ALA A 208 2.77 10.74 -5.81
C ALA A 208 2.94 11.32 -7.21
N TYR A 209 3.70 10.65 -8.05
CA TYR A 209 3.71 10.95 -9.48
C TYR A 209 3.95 9.68 -10.29
N TRP A 210 3.53 9.72 -11.54
CA TRP A 210 3.90 8.73 -12.54
C TRP A 210 4.76 9.40 -13.63
N THR A 211 5.54 8.58 -14.33
CA THR A 211 6.29 8.98 -15.51
C THR A 211 6.48 7.79 -16.43
N THR A 212 6.60 8.01 -17.73
CA THR A 212 7.04 6.99 -18.69
C THR A 212 8.56 6.81 -18.71
N ALA A 213 9.31 7.77 -18.16
CA ALA A 213 10.78 7.70 -18.12
C ALA A 213 11.27 6.53 -17.25
N SER A 214 12.50 6.08 -17.52
CA SER A 214 13.18 5.16 -16.62
C SER A 214 13.41 5.82 -15.27
N LEU A 215 13.20 5.06 -14.20
CA LEU A 215 13.48 5.50 -12.83
C LEU A 215 14.80 4.93 -12.29
N ASN A 216 15.60 4.21 -13.09
CA ASN A 216 16.90 3.68 -12.65
C ASN A 216 17.77 4.78 -12.03
N GLY A 217 18.37 4.51 -10.87
CA GLY A 217 19.19 5.47 -10.14
C GLY A 217 18.41 6.57 -9.40
N THR A 218 17.08 6.59 -9.49
CA THR A 218 16.26 7.52 -8.70
C THR A 218 16.34 7.13 -7.23
N SER A 219 16.73 8.06 -6.36
CA SER A 219 16.79 7.83 -4.91
C SER A 219 15.44 7.42 -4.35
N THR A 220 15.42 6.40 -3.50
CA THR A 220 14.24 5.83 -2.86
C THR A 220 14.40 5.83 -1.35
N THR A 221 13.36 6.24 -0.65
CA THR A 221 13.21 6.06 0.79
C THR A 221 12.01 5.15 1.02
N ILE A 222 12.19 4.15 1.88
CA ILE A 222 11.10 3.35 2.44
C ILE A 222 11.04 3.64 3.93
N GLN A 223 9.83 3.84 4.43
CA GLN A 223 9.56 4.08 5.84
C GLN A 223 8.31 3.32 6.23
N GLY A 224 8.41 2.51 7.28
CA GLY A 224 7.33 1.62 7.67
C GLY A 224 7.55 0.95 9.02
N TYR A 225 6.76 -0.09 9.27
CA TYR A 225 6.71 -0.84 10.52
C TYR A 225 7.19 -2.27 10.30
N PRO A 226 8.51 -2.49 10.26
CA PRO A 226 9.06 -3.84 10.18
C PRO A 226 8.68 -4.69 11.39
N GLY A 227 8.31 -5.94 11.13
CA GLY A 227 7.84 -6.90 12.13
C GLY A 227 8.90 -7.43 13.09
N ASP A 228 10.17 -7.32 12.73
CA ASP A 228 11.31 -7.63 13.61
C ASP A 228 11.58 -6.52 14.64
N LYS A 229 10.80 -5.43 14.60
CA LYS A 229 10.88 -4.32 15.55
C LYS A 229 9.57 -4.23 16.33
N ALA A 230 9.64 -3.73 17.56
CA ALA A 230 8.50 -3.67 18.49
C ALA A 230 7.47 -2.59 18.10
N GLN A 231 6.79 -2.73 16.96
CA GLN A 231 5.81 -1.77 16.41
C GLN A 231 6.38 -0.35 16.26
N GLN A 232 7.69 -0.26 16.04
CA GLN A 232 8.40 1.00 15.84
C GLN A 232 8.51 1.30 14.36
N GLN A 233 8.63 2.59 14.05
CA GLN A 233 8.85 3.05 12.70
C GLN A 233 10.35 3.08 12.36
N TRP A 234 10.70 2.53 11.21
CA TRP A 234 12.07 2.49 10.71
C TRP A 234 12.11 2.93 9.25
N THR A 235 13.24 3.48 8.83
CA THR A 235 13.44 3.96 7.47
C THR A 235 14.76 3.47 6.90
N HIS A 236 14.80 3.35 5.58
CA HIS A 236 16.03 3.09 4.85
C HIS A 236 16.00 3.80 3.50
N THR A 237 17.15 4.36 3.12
CA THR A 237 17.35 5.12 1.88
C THR A 237 18.28 4.37 0.94
N ASP A 238 17.94 4.33 -0.34
CA ASP A 238 18.73 3.74 -1.40
C ASP A 238 18.29 4.37 -2.74
N GLN A 239 18.21 3.59 -3.82
CA GLN A 239 17.75 3.98 -5.15
C GLN A 239 17.13 2.79 -5.90
N VAL A 240 16.35 3.09 -6.94
CA VAL A 240 15.85 2.11 -7.90
C VAL A 240 17.01 1.46 -8.66
N ARG A 241 17.09 0.12 -8.63
CA ARG A 241 18.06 -0.70 -9.37
C ARG A 241 17.53 -1.09 -10.75
N VAL A 242 16.25 -1.44 -10.82
CA VAL A 242 15.59 -1.82 -12.07
C VAL A 242 14.20 -1.18 -12.14
N SER A 243 13.98 -0.44 -13.23
CA SER A 243 12.73 0.24 -13.56
C SER A 243 11.99 -0.55 -14.64
N GLY A 244 11.12 -1.47 -14.22
CA GLY A 244 10.16 -2.14 -15.10
C GLY A 244 8.98 -1.24 -15.48
N SER A 245 8.15 -1.72 -16.40
CA SER A 245 6.92 -1.04 -16.83
C SER A 245 5.87 -1.00 -15.71
N LEU A 246 5.68 -2.12 -15.00
CA LEU A 246 4.67 -2.28 -13.96
C LEU A 246 5.26 -2.43 -12.54
N ARG A 247 6.59 -2.54 -12.43
CA ARG A 247 7.27 -2.81 -11.15
C ARG A 247 8.60 -2.10 -11.04
N LEU A 248 8.91 -1.65 -9.83
CA LEU A 248 10.22 -1.13 -9.48
C LEU A 248 10.94 -2.09 -8.53
N TYR A 249 12.25 -2.20 -8.71
CA TYR A 249 13.15 -3.00 -7.87
C TYR A 249 14.19 -2.09 -7.23
N TYR A 250 14.46 -2.30 -5.95
CA TYR A 250 15.34 -1.47 -5.13
C TYR A 250 16.00 -2.30 -4.04
N ALA A 251 17.14 -1.84 -3.54
CA ALA A 251 17.88 -2.51 -2.48
C ALA A 251 17.61 -1.92 -1.08
N ASN A 252 16.52 -1.17 -0.92
CA ASN A 252 16.05 -0.76 0.40
C ASN A 252 15.69 -2.00 1.23
N ASP A 253 16.45 -2.31 2.28
CA ASP A 253 16.14 -3.26 3.36
C ASP A 253 14.70 -3.17 3.88
N THR A 254 14.00 -4.31 3.83
CA THR A 254 12.67 -4.48 4.42
C THR A 254 12.53 -5.88 5.02
N VAL A 255 11.55 -6.06 5.88
CA VAL A 255 11.08 -7.37 6.40
C VAL A 255 9.58 -7.32 6.57
N GLY A 256 8.93 -8.49 6.72
CA GLY A 256 7.48 -8.62 6.90
C GLY A 256 6.92 -7.56 7.86
N GLY A 257 5.81 -6.94 7.48
CA GLY A 257 5.26 -5.73 8.12
C GLY A 257 5.52 -4.43 7.36
N ASN A 258 6.58 -4.32 6.54
CA ASN A 258 6.75 -3.16 5.65
C ASN A 258 5.83 -3.21 4.42
N SER A 259 5.11 -4.31 4.19
CA SER A 259 4.10 -4.42 3.13
C SER A 259 3.22 -3.19 3.07
N GLY A 260 3.12 -2.57 1.90
CA GLY A 260 2.38 -1.34 1.67
C GLY A 260 3.07 -0.05 2.09
N SER A 261 4.35 -0.08 2.46
CA SER A 261 5.13 1.16 2.65
C SER A 261 5.25 1.93 1.34
N SER A 262 5.24 3.27 1.44
CA SER A 262 5.56 4.11 0.29
C SER A 262 7.03 3.96 -0.08
N VAL A 263 7.31 3.61 -1.33
CA VAL A 263 8.62 3.79 -1.95
C VAL A 263 8.61 5.18 -2.58
N HIS A 264 9.22 6.16 -1.93
CA HIS A 264 9.16 7.55 -2.39
C HIS A 264 10.53 8.14 -2.63
N THR A 265 10.56 9.17 -3.47
CA THR A 265 11.70 10.05 -3.62
C THR A 265 11.38 11.43 -3.04
N VAL A 266 12.41 12.24 -2.81
CA VAL A 266 12.25 13.63 -2.37
C VAL A 266 12.53 14.55 -3.55
N ARG A 267 11.51 15.33 -3.95
CA ARG A 267 11.60 16.29 -5.05
C ARG A 267 11.62 17.72 -4.50
N ALA A 268 12.46 18.57 -5.08
CA ALA A 268 12.57 19.98 -4.70
C ALA A 268 11.24 20.71 -4.89
N THR A 269 11.00 21.75 -4.08
CA THR A 269 9.84 22.64 -4.24
C THR A 269 9.79 23.22 -5.65
N GLY A 270 8.60 23.18 -6.28
CA GLY A 270 8.41 23.65 -7.65
C GLY A 270 8.70 22.59 -8.72
N SER A 271 9.15 21.38 -8.33
CA SER A 271 9.31 20.27 -9.27
C SER A 271 7.99 19.94 -9.97
N SER A 272 8.07 19.70 -11.28
CA SER A 272 6.91 19.25 -12.05
C SER A 272 6.33 17.95 -11.49
N GLY A 273 5.00 17.84 -11.55
CA GLY A 273 4.20 16.72 -11.08
C GLY A 273 4.05 16.63 -9.56
N CYS A 274 5.15 16.59 -8.82
CA CYS A 274 5.12 16.46 -7.36
C CYS A 274 6.33 17.15 -6.74
N SER A 275 6.09 17.88 -5.65
CA SER A 275 7.10 18.47 -4.77
C SER A 275 7.04 17.80 -3.38
N GLY A 276 8.17 17.72 -2.70
CA GLY A 276 8.27 17.08 -1.39
C GLY A 276 8.41 15.56 -1.50
N ARG A 277 7.66 14.81 -0.68
CA ARG A 277 7.75 13.34 -0.61
C ARG A 277 6.81 12.76 -1.63
N CYS A 278 7.37 12.12 -2.65
CA CYS A 278 6.67 11.73 -3.86
C CYS A 278 6.79 10.23 -4.07
N SER A 279 5.71 9.50 -3.78
CA SER A 279 5.62 8.05 -3.96
C SER A 279 5.79 7.65 -5.43
N LEU A 280 6.51 6.56 -5.64
CA LEU A 280 6.85 5.94 -6.92
C LEU A 280 6.29 4.51 -7.05
N ALA A 281 6.15 3.80 -5.93
CA ALA A 281 5.68 2.43 -5.87
C ALA A 281 5.07 2.09 -4.51
N PHE A 282 4.31 1.01 -4.47
CA PHE A 282 3.78 0.37 -3.26
C PHE A 282 4.74 -0.77 -2.91
N HIS A 283 5.45 -0.72 -1.78
CA HIS A 283 6.32 -1.85 -1.39
C HIS A 283 5.48 -3.09 -1.13
N ALA A 284 5.88 -4.25 -1.66
CA ALA A 284 5.08 -5.48 -1.49
C ALA A 284 5.93 -6.74 -1.32
N TYR A 285 7.06 -6.87 -2.03
CA TYR A 285 7.80 -8.11 -2.12
C TYR A 285 9.28 -7.92 -1.79
N GLY A 286 9.93 -8.97 -1.30
CA GLY A 286 11.38 -8.96 -1.20
C GLY A 286 12.11 -9.68 -2.34
N VAL A 287 13.28 -10.22 -2.01
CA VAL A 287 14.25 -10.71 -3.00
C VAL A 287 13.71 -11.93 -3.74
N GLY A 288 13.30 -11.71 -4.99
CA GLY A 288 13.09 -12.76 -5.98
C GLY A 288 14.36 -13.03 -6.80
N SER A 289 14.22 -13.63 -7.99
CA SER A 289 15.33 -13.93 -8.90
C SER A 289 16.21 -12.73 -9.28
N ASN A 290 15.69 -11.50 -9.15
CA ASN A 290 16.40 -10.27 -9.49
C ASN A 290 17.31 -9.74 -8.36
N GLY A 291 17.34 -10.37 -7.18
CA GLY A 291 18.25 -9.96 -6.09
C GLY A 291 17.82 -8.71 -5.30
N TYR A 292 16.59 -8.23 -5.49
CA TYR A 292 16.10 -6.96 -4.93
C TYR A 292 14.69 -7.06 -4.36
N ASN A 293 14.40 -6.21 -3.38
CA ASN A 293 13.03 -5.92 -2.95
C ASN A 293 12.29 -5.18 -4.07
N SER A 294 10.96 -5.28 -4.08
CA SER A 294 10.17 -4.74 -5.19
C SER A 294 8.72 -4.41 -4.83
N GLY A 295 8.06 -3.73 -5.76
CA GLY A 295 6.66 -3.36 -5.60
C GLY A 295 6.03 -2.79 -6.87
N PRO A 296 4.69 -2.86 -7.00
CA PRO A 296 3.98 -2.23 -8.11
C PRO A 296 4.39 -0.77 -8.31
N ARG A 297 4.85 -0.45 -9.52
CA ARG A 297 5.14 0.92 -9.95
C ARG A 297 3.85 1.72 -10.03
N ILE A 298 3.88 3.00 -9.64
CA ILE A 298 2.79 3.95 -9.90
C ILE A 298 2.87 4.35 -11.39
N THR A 299 2.08 3.67 -12.22
CA THR A 299 1.85 3.99 -13.63
C THR A 299 0.78 5.08 -13.76
N GLU A 300 0.53 5.58 -14.97
CA GLU A 300 -0.52 6.59 -15.21
C GLU A 300 -1.91 6.11 -14.79
N SER A 301 -2.29 4.91 -15.22
CA SER A 301 -3.56 4.26 -14.88
C SER A 301 -3.71 4.07 -13.36
N ARG A 302 -2.68 3.54 -12.70
CA ARG A 302 -2.67 3.32 -11.25
C ARG A 302 -2.73 4.63 -10.48
N PHE A 303 -1.99 5.63 -10.93
CA PHE A 303 -2.03 6.98 -10.37
C PHE A 303 -3.44 7.57 -10.48
N ASN A 304 -4.05 7.50 -11.66
CA ASN A 304 -5.40 8.02 -11.89
C ASN A 304 -6.42 7.29 -11.01
N LEU A 305 -6.31 5.96 -10.86
CA LEU A 305 -7.16 5.17 -9.98
C LEU A 305 -7.02 5.61 -8.51
N VAL A 306 -5.81 5.63 -7.96
CA VAL A 306 -5.61 5.96 -6.53
C VAL A 306 -5.84 7.43 -6.21
N VAL A 307 -5.68 8.33 -7.19
CA VAL A 307 -6.10 9.73 -7.06
C VAL A 307 -7.62 9.86 -7.08
N GLY A 308 -8.33 9.04 -7.84
CA GLY A 308 -9.79 8.97 -7.84
C GLY A 308 -10.40 8.52 -6.50
N TRP A 309 -9.61 7.86 -5.65
CA TRP A 309 -10.02 7.46 -4.29
C TRP A 309 -9.91 8.58 -3.24
N ARG A 310 -9.28 9.72 -3.58
CA ARG A 310 -8.98 10.81 -2.63
C ARG A 310 -10.20 11.61 -2.23
#